data_AF-A0A1F9L1J5-F1
#
_entry.id   AF-A0A1F9L1J5-F1
#
_cell.length_a   1.000
_cell.length_b   1.000
_cell.length_c   1.000
_cell.angle_alpha   90.00
_cell.angle_beta   90.00
_cell.angle_gamma   90.00
#
_symmetry.space_group_name_H-M   'P 1'
#
loop_
_entity.id
_entity.type
_entity.pdbx_description
1 polymer ?
#
loop_
_entity_poly.entity_id
_entity_poly.type
_entity_poly.pdbx_seq_one_letter_code
_entity_poly.pdbx_strand_id
1 'polypeptide(L)'
;MAGLVDQPGVEVIVADGGSSDRTPALAAAAGAKVFSAPAGRGSQQNAGAQMAQGRVLLFLHADTLLPEGFAAQIRAALARPGIVAGAFRFAIAAKGWRFRLLEQGANWRAAWLGLPYGDQALFLSAARFQSLGGFMEIALLEDLELVLRLRKVGRLALLKTPALTSARRWQQLGLARTTMVNQIILLGFFCGLNPDRLARWYYGGWEINGGFLGKQEMVQSLIGDKGKEKPGTFAQVWRGKGAGHQGVGIRQQPGQHHEEHGNNHRRLEQTENSARKPVKPTKE
;
A
#
# COMPACT_ATOMS: atom_id res chain seq x y z
N MET A 1 8.27 -6.93 12.18
CA MET A 1 8.77 -7.48 10.90
C MET A 1 8.62 -9.00 10.80
N ALA A 2 8.96 -9.79 11.83
CA ALA A 2 8.93 -11.27 11.78
C ALA A 2 7.62 -11.89 11.22
N GLY A 3 6.43 -11.35 11.53
CA GLY A 3 5.17 -11.88 10.97
C GLY A 3 4.80 -11.42 9.54
N LEU A 4 5.59 -10.52 8.94
CA LEU A 4 5.30 -9.89 7.63
C LEU A 4 6.05 -10.54 6.49
N VAL A 5 7.33 -10.87 6.71
CA VAL A 5 8.24 -11.35 5.66
C VAL A 5 7.98 -12.81 5.31
N ASP A 6 7.48 -13.60 6.27
CA ASP A 6 7.21 -15.03 6.07
C ASP A 6 5.84 -15.32 5.42
N GLN A 7 5.10 -14.28 5.04
CA GLN A 7 3.76 -14.43 4.46
C GLN A 7 3.83 -14.79 2.97
N PRO A 8 3.25 -15.92 2.53
CA PRO A 8 3.27 -16.31 1.13
C PRO A 8 2.71 -15.25 0.18
N GLY A 9 3.51 -14.87 -0.82
CA GLY A 9 3.13 -13.89 -1.84
C GLY A 9 3.24 -12.43 -1.41
N VAL A 10 3.70 -12.14 -0.19
CA VAL A 10 4.01 -10.77 0.28
C VAL A 10 5.47 -10.47 0.01
N GLU A 11 5.75 -9.29 -0.55
CA GLU A 11 7.10 -8.72 -0.54
C GLU A 11 7.14 -7.49 0.38
N VAL A 12 8.19 -7.41 1.19
CA VAL A 12 8.39 -6.31 2.14
C VAL A 12 9.50 -5.43 1.61
N ILE A 13 9.18 -4.16 1.34
CA ILE A 13 10.11 -3.17 0.80
C ILE A 13 10.27 -2.03 1.83
N VAL A 14 11.52 -1.63 2.04
CA VAL A 14 11.89 -0.56 2.98
C VAL A 14 12.64 0.52 2.20
N ALA A 15 12.04 1.70 2.13
CA ALA A 15 12.68 2.90 1.59
C ALA A 15 13.26 3.72 2.74
N ASP A 16 14.57 3.60 2.95
CA ASP A 16 15.27 4.29 4.02
C ASP A 16 15.57 5.76 3.65
N GLY A 17 15.06 6.69 4.45
CA GLY A 17 15.24 8.15 4.29
C GLY A 17 16.59 8.69 4.76
N GLY A 18 17.62 7.85 4.79
CA GLY A 18 18.95 8.17 5.30
C GLY A 18 19.01 8.08 6.83
N SER A 19 18.55 6.95 7.38
CA SER A 19 18.72 6.63 8.81
C SER A 19 20.21 6.46 9.12
N SER A 20 20.59 6.75 10.35
CA SER A 20 22.01 6.66 10.80
C SER A 20 22.19 5.72 11.99
N ASP A 21 21.13 4.97 12.29
CA ASP A 21 21.08 3.90 13.26
C ASP A 21 21.13 2.54 12.55
N ARG A 22 20.76 1.46 13.25
CA ARG A 22 20.78 0.10 12.70
C ARG A 22 19.51 -0.25 11.92
N THR A 23 18.57 0.69 11.69
CA THR A 23 17.28 0.41 11.06
C THR A 23 17.40 -0.33 9.72
N PRO A 24 18.23 0.12 8.75
CA PRO A 24 18.36 -0.58 7.46
C PRO A 24 18.90 -2.00 7.62
N ALA A 25 19.90 -2.19 8.49
CA ALA A 25 20.51 -3.50 8.74
C ALA A 25 19.53 -4.46 9.42
N LEU A 26 18.75 -3.99 10.39
CA LEU A 26 17.74 -4.80 11.07
C LEU A 26 16.59 -5.18 10.14
N ALA A 27 16.16 -4.26 9.27
CA ALA A 27 15.14 -4.55 8.27
C ALA A 27 15.60 -5.60 7.24
N ALA A 28 16.84 -5.47 6.76
CA ALA A 28 17.43 -6.45 5.84
C ALA A 28 17.61 -7.82 6.51
N ALA A 29 18.09 -7.86 7.75
CA ALA A 29 18.23 -9.09 8.53
C ALA A 29 16.88 -9.78 8.80
N ALA A 30 15.79 -9.01 8.88
CA ALA A 30 14.44 -9.54 8.97
C ALA A 30 13.87 -10.03 7.62
N GLY A 31 14.64 -9.91 6.54
CA GLY A 31 14.31 -10.40 5.18
C GLY A 31 13.56 -9.41 4.29
N ALA A 32 13.52 -8.11 4.65
CA ALA A 32 12.97 -7.09 3.78
C ALA A 32 13.97 -6.63 2.71
N LYS A 33 13.46 -6.19 1.54
CA LYS A 33 14.25 -5.51 0.51
C LYS A 33 14.45 -4.06 0.93
N VAL A 34 15.67 -3.68 1.29
CA VAL A 34 15.98 -2.33 1.77
C VAL A 34 16.75 -1.56 0.71
N PHE A 35 16.38 -0.30 0.49
CA PHE A 35 17.11 0.62 -0.38
C PHE A 35 17.02 2.05 0.16
N SER A 36 17.92 2.93 -0.28
CA SER A 36 17.93 4.34 0.13
C SER A 36 17.04 5.19 -0.77
N ALA A 37 16.31 6.14 -0.18
CA ALA A 37 15.46 7.10 -0.86
C ALA A 37 15.63 8.51 -0.27
N PRO A 38 15.29 9.58 -1.01
CA PRO A 38 15.23 10.93 -0.46
C PRO A 38 14.30 10.98 0.75
N ALA A 39 14.72 11.69 1.80
CA ALA A 39 13.95 11.83 3.02
C ALA A 39 12.61 12.53 2.75
N GLY A 40 11.53 11.96 3.31
CA GLY A 40 10.16 12.44 3.11
C GLY A 40 9.22 11.25 3.03
N ARG A 41 8.09 11.31 3.74
CA ARG A 41 7.17 10.16 3.78
C ARG A 41 6.62 9.83 2.39
N GLY A 42 6.13 10.85 1.68
CA GLY A 42 5.62 10.70 0.31
C GLY A 42 6.69 10.19 -0.66
N SER A 43 7.89 10.77 -0.64
CA SER A 43 9.01 10.35 -1.52
C SER A 43 9.44 8.91 -1.23
N GLN A 44 9.59 8.53 0.04
CA GLN A 44 9.94 7.17 0.45
C GLN A 44 8.85 6.17 0.04
N GLN A 45 7.57 6.49 0.23
CA GLN A 45 6.46 5.62 -0.18
C GLN A 45 6.36 5.49 -1.69
N ASN A 46 6.55 6.57 -2.44
CA ASN A 46 6.58 6.55 -3.90
C ASN A 46 7.72 5.69 -4.43
N ALA A 47 8.94 5.87 -3.91
CA ALA A 47 10.08 5.06 -4.30
C ALA A 47 9.85 3.57 -3.99
N GLY A 48 9.28 3.27 -2.81
CA GLY A 48 8.94 1.91 -2.42
C GLY A 48 7.90 1.28 -3.34
N ALA A 49 6.87 2.06 -3.73
CA ALA A 49 5.84 1.61 -4.68
C ALA A 49 6.39 1.38 -6.10
N GLN A 50 7.39 2.16 -6.54
CA GLN A 50 8.04 1.97 -7.85
C GLN A 50 8.87 0.70 -7.90
N MET A 51 9.54 0.35 -6.80
CA MET A 51 10.34 -0.89 -6.70
C MET A 51 9.50 -2.16 -6.60
N ALA A 52 8.21 -2.01 -6.43
CA ALA A 52 7.35 -3.11 -6.10
C ALA A 52 6.77 -3.83 -7.33
N GLN A 53 6.67 -5.15 -7.24
CA GLN A 53 6.22 -6.04 -8.30
C GLN A 53 4.79 -6.55 -8.08
N GLY A 54 4.25 -6.29 -6.89
CA GLY A 54 2.90 -6.67 -6.53
C GLY A 54 1.79 -5.86 -7.19
N ARG A 55 0.61 -6.47 -7.30
CA ARG A 55 -0.60 -5.83 -7.85
C ARG A 55 -1.35 -4.98 -6.81
N VAL A 56 -1.08 -5.22 -5.54
CA VAL A 56 -1.70 -4.51 -4.42
C VAL A 56 -0.59 -3.89 -3.58
N LEU A 57 -0.70 -2.59 -3.32
CA LEU A 57 0.18 -1.84 -2.43
C LEU A 57 -0.50 -1.69 -1.06
N LEU A 58 0.31 -1.76 -0.01
CA LEU A 58 -0.04 -1.52 1.38
C LEU A 58 1.04 -0.65 2.01
N PHE A 59 0.71 0.59 2.34
CA PHE A 59 1.64 1.49 3.02
C PHE A 59 1.55 1.26 4.51
N LEU A 60 2.68 0.97 5.17
CA LEU A 60 2.72 0.64 6.59
C LEU A 60 3.70 1.56 7.32
N HIS A 61 3.27 2.10 8.45
CA HIS A 61 4.16 2.88 9.32
C HIS A 61 5.06 1.96 10.16
N ALA A 62 6.22 2.47 10.55
CA ALA A 62 7.24 1.70 11.27
C ALA A 62 6.82 1.23 12.65
N ASP A 63 5.89 1.93 13.25
CA ASP A 63 5.35 1.69 14.57
C ASP A 63 4.00 0.96 14.53
N THR A 64 3.60 0.43 13.38
CA THR A 64 2.31 -0.24 13.17
C THR A 64 2.47 -1.72 12.84
N LEU A 65 1.67 -2.56 13.51
CA LEU A 65 1.57 -4.00 13.29
C LEU A 65 0.24 -4.34 12.63
N LEU A 66 0.29 -5.23 11.63
CA LEU A 66 -0.89 -5.73 10.94
C LEU A 66 -1.48 -6.95 11.66
N PRO A 67 -2.80 -7.14 11.59
CA PRO A 67 -3.44 -8.33 12.14
C PRO A 67 -3.12 -9.58 11.30
N GLU A 68 -3.29 -10.75 11.89
CA GLU A 68 -3.21 -12.01 11.14
C GLU A 68 -4.23 -12.04 9.99
N GLY A 69 -3.85 -12.71 8.89
CA GLY A 69 -4.70 -12.81 7.70
C GLY A 69 -4.94 -11.49 6.98
N PHE A 70 -4.21 -10.40 7.29
CA PHE A 70 -4.37 -9.08 6.68
C PHE A 70 -4.43 -9.15 5.14
N ALA A 71 -3.57 -9.97 4.52
CA ALA A 71 -3.49 -10.08 3.06
C ALA A 71 -4.78 -10.61 2.44
N ALA A 72 -5.43 -11.59 3.09
CA ALA A 72 -6.72 -12.13 2.63
C ALA A 72 -7.84 -11.09 2.77
N GLN A 73 -7.83 -10.35 3.90
CA GLN A 73 -8.80 -9.29 4.15
C GLN A 73 -8.70 -8.15 3.14
N ILE A 74 -7.48 -7.73 2.80
CA ILE A 74 -7.22 -6.72 1.76
C ILE A 74 -7.77 -7.17 0.40
N ARG A 75 -7.48 -8.41 -0.02
CA ARG A 75 -7.98 -8.95 -1.29
C ARG A 75 -9.50 -8.98 -1.35
N ALA A 76 -10.13 -9.51 -0.28
CA ALA A 76 -11.58 -9.56 -0.18
C ALA A 76 -12.18 -8.15 -0.23
N ALA A 77 -11.54 -7.17 0.40
CA ALA A 77 -12.01 -5.78 0.36
C ALA A 77 -11.92 -5.16 -1.02
N LEU A 78 -10.79 -5.32 -1.74
CA LEU A 78 -10.57 -4.76 -3.07
C LEU A 78 -11.36 -5.48 -4.17
N ALA A 79 -11.81 -6.72 -3.93
CA ALA A 79 -12.68 -7.45 -4.85
C ALA A 79 -14.13 -6.93 -4.84
N ARG A 80 -14.53 -6.14 -3.83
CA ARG A 80 -15.90 -5.62 -3.73
C ARG A 80 -16.13 -4.51 -4.76
N PRO A 81 -17.28 -4.52 -5.48
CA PRO A 81 -17.62 -3.46 -6.43
C PRO A 81 -17.59 -2.06 -5.79
N GLY A 82 -17.00 -1.09 -6.49
CA GLY A 82 -16.94 0.31 -6.07
C GLY A 82 -15.91 0.64 -4.98
N ILE A 83 -15.16 -0.35 -4.46
CA ILE A 83 -14.05 -0.12 -3.55
C ILE A 83 -12.77 0.18 -4.34
N VAL A 84 -12.17 1.35 -4.10
CA VAL A 84 -10.96 1.80 -4.82
C VAL A 84 -9.69 1.70 -3.98
N ALA A 85 -9.84 1.71 -2.66
CA ALA A 85 -8.78 1.58 -1.67
C ALA A 85 -9.40 1.13 -0.33
N GLY A 86 -8.58 0.89 0.66
CA GLY A 86 -9.05 0.67 2.02
C GLY A 86 -7.97 0.89 3.07
N ALA A 87 -8.38 0.77 4.31
CA ALA A 87 -7.53 0.88 5.48
C ALA A 87 -8.04 -0.05 6.59
N PHE A 88 -7.23 -0.28 7.60
CA PHE A 88 -7.59 -1.01 8.81
C PHE A 88 -8.21 -0.07 9.84
N ARG A 89 -8.92 -0.64 10.82
CA ARG A 89 -9.24 0.14 12.02
C ARG A 89 -7.97 0.52 12.76
N PHE A 90 -7.98 1.69 13.39
CA PHE A 90 -6.90 2.14 14.25
C PHE A 90 -7.04 1.52 15.64
N ALA A 91 -5.95 0.96 16.18
CA ALA A 91 -5.82 0.58 17.57
C ALA A 91 -4.46 1.01 18.13
N ILE A 92 -4.41 1.33 19.42
CA ILE A 92 -3.19 1.70 20.13
C ILE A 92 -2.78 0.53 21.03
N ALA A 93 -1.49 0.19 21.01
CA ALA A 93 -0.86 -0.80 21.89
C ALA A 93 -0.71 -0.30 23.34
N ALA A 94 -1.78 0.25 23.92
CA ALA A 94 -1.84 0.67 25.32
C ALA A 94 -3.22 0.42 25.93
N LYS A 95 -3.22 0.15 27.24
CA LYS A 95 -4.43 0.02 28.04
C LYS A 95 -4.93 1.40 28.49
N GLY A 96 -6.23 1.53 28.69
CA GLY A 96 -6.87 2.72 29.27
C GLY A 96 -7.96 3.33 28.39
N TRP A 97 -9.02 3.82 29.04
CA TRP A 97 -10.23 4.33 28.36
C TRP A 97 -9.97 5.52 27.45
N ARG A 98 -8.99 6.38 27.79
CA ARG A 98 -8.61 7.54 26.97
C ARG A 98 -8.09 7.12 25.60
N PHE A 99 -7.27 6.07 25.53
CA PHE A 99 -6.82 5.51 24.26
C PHE A 99 -8.00 4.91 23.48
N ARG A 100 -8.93 4.22 24.15
CA ARG A 100 -10.14 3.69 23.51
C ARG A 100 -11.01 4.80 22.92
N LEU A 101 -11.10 5.96 23.55
CA LEU A 101 -11.84 7.11 23.01
C LEU A 101 -11.17 7.66 21.74
N LEU A 102 -9.84 7.76 21.74
CA LEU A 102 -9.07 8.18 20.55
C LEU A 102 -9.24 7.19 19.40
N GLU A 103 -9.15 5.89 19.69
CA GLU A 103 -9.41 4.83 18.73
C GLU A 103 -10.82 4.94 18.12
N GLN A 104 -11.82 5.16 18.96
CA GLN A 104 -13.21 5.33 18.50
C GLN A 104 -13.36 6.57 17.61
N GLY A 105 -12.80 7.71 18.01
CA GLY A 105 -12.84 8.94 17.20
C GLY A 105 -12.15 8.77 15.84
N ALA A 106 -10.97 8.16 15.81
CA ALA A 106 -10.25 7.88 14.57
C ALA A 106 -11.03 6.92 13.66
N ASN A 107 -11.56 5.84 14.23
CA ASN A 107 -12.33 4.85 13.49
C ASN A 107 -13.69 5.39 13.01
N TRP A 108 -14.34 6.24 13.81
CA TRP A 108 -15.60 6.89 13.43
C TRP A 108 -15.38 7.82 12.25
N ARG A 109 -14.35 8.68 12.29
CA ARG A 109 -13.96 9.52 11.15
C ARG A 109 -13.63 8.68 9.91
N ALA A 110 -12.86 7.60 10.06
CA ALA A 110 -12.53 6.73 8.94
C ALA A 110 -13.78 6.03 8.36
N ALA A 111 -14.75 5.64 9.18
CA ALA A 111 -15.96 4.95 8.73
C ALA A 111 -16.99 5.92 8.11
N TRP A 112 -17.27 7.04 8.76
CA TRP A 112 -18.34 7.96 8.39
C TRP A 112 -17.88 9.01 7.38
N LEU A 113 -16.70 9.58 7.61
CA LEU A 113 -16.13 10.58 6.72
C LEU A 113 -15.27 9.93 5.64
N GLY A 114 -14.96 8.63 5.72
CA GLY A 114 -14.10 7.91 4.77
C GLY A 114 -12.72 8.55 4.63
N LEU A 115 -12.19 9.07 5.74
CA LEU A 115 -10.90 9.74 5.84
C LEU A 115 -9.98 8.95 6.77
N PRO A 116 -9.45 7.77 6.41
CA PRO A 116 -8.42 7.11 7.21
C PRO A 116 -7.09 7.87 7.17
N TYR A 117 -6.23 7.67 8.16
CA TYR A 117 -4.83 8.15 8.17
C TYR A 117 -3.83 7.04 7.83
N GLY A 118 -2.56 7.39 7.62
CA GLY A 118 -1.50 6.48 7.24
C GLY A 118 -1.18 5.42 8.32
N ASP A 119 -1.43 5.74 9.59
CA ASP A 119 -1.33 4.80 10.72
C ASP A 119 -2.41 3.71 10.70
N GLN A 120 -3.39 3.82 9.79
CA GLN A 120 -4.41 2.81 9.53
C GLN A 120 -4.02 1.87 8.38
N ALA A 121 -2.77 1.93 7.91
CA ALA A 121 -2.22 1.06 6.87
C ALA A 121 -3.05 1.06 5.57
N LEU A 122 -2.90 2.14 4.79
CA LEU A 122 -3.64 2.36 3.55
C LEU A 122 -3.23 1.34 2.47
N PHE A 123 -4.22 0.72 1.82
CA PHE A 123 -4.01 -0.22 0.73
C PHE A 123 -4.86 0.08 -0.50
N LEU A 124 -4.33 -0.24 -1.69
CA LEU A 124 -5.01 -0.07 -2.98
C LEU A 124 -4.29 -0.87 -4.07
N SER A 125 -4.86 -0.95 -5.27
CA SER A 125 -4.13 -1.58 -6.39
C SER A 125 -2.97 -0.70 -6.88
N ALA A 126 -1.88 -1.33 -7.32
CA ALA A 126 -0.72 -0.63 -7.87
C ALA A 126 -1.10 0.22 -9.09
N ALA A 127 -1.95 -0.31 -9.97
CA ALA A 127 -2.47 0.43 -11.12
C ALA A 127 -3.25 1.68 -10.70
N ARG A 128 -4.04 1.62 -9.62
CA ARG A 128 -4.78 2.79 -9.11
C ARG A 128 -3.85 3.84 -8.54
N PHE A 129 -2.86 3.41 -7.76
CA PHE A 129 -1.85 4.31 -7.20
C PHE A 129 -1.07 5.05 -8.30
N GLN A 130 -0.65 4.31 -9.34
CA GLN A 130 0.02 4.88 -10.51
C GLN A 130 -0.88 5.85 -11.27
N SER A 131 -2.16 5.51 -11.51
CA SER A 131 -3.09 6.41 -12.20
C SER A 131 -3.34 7.72 -11.48
N LEU A 132 -3.12 7.76 -10.16
CA LEU A 132 -3.25 8.95 -9.34
C LEU A 132 -1.95 9.77 -9.26
N GLY A 133 -0.83 9.26 -9.78
CA GLY A 133 0.49 9.89 -9.67
C GLY A 133 1.19 9.68 -8.33
N GLY A 134 0.76 8.69 -7.54
CA GLY A 134 1.36 8.38 -6.24
C GLY A 134 1.03 9.39 -5.13
N PHE A 135 1.84 9.42 -4.08
CA PHE A 135 1.77 10.43 -3.01
C PHE A 135 2.31 11.77 -3.49
N MET A 136 1.72 12.85 -3.01
CA MET A 136 2.31 14.18 -3.15
C MET A 136 3.55 14.28 -2.25
N GLU A 137 4.61 14.90 -2.75
CA GLU A 137 5.85 15.16 -2.00
C GLU A 137 5.70 16.41 -1.12
N ILE A 138 4.72 16.36 -0.21
CA ILE A 138 4.48 17.41 0.80
C ILE A 138 5.08 17.00 2.14
N ALA A 139 5.45 17.99 2.95
CA ALA A 139 6.14 17.75 4.22
C ALA A 139 5.27 17.08 5.30
N LEU A 140 3.93 17.14 5.17
CA LEU A 140 2.97 16.53 6.09
C LEU A 140 1.62 16.32 5.41
N LEU A 141 0.86 15.30 5.83
CA LEU A 141 -0.49 14.98 5.37
C LEU A 141 -0.57 14.41 3.94
N GLU A 142 0.53 13.84 3.45
CA GLU A 142 0.62 13.15 2.17
C GLU A 142 -0.40 12.00 2.05
N ASP A 143 -0.66 11.31 3.16
CA ASP A 143 -1.63 10.25 3.31
C ASP A 143 -3.08 10.75 3.15
N LEU A 144 -3.40 11.84 3.85
CA LEU A 144 -4.72 12.48 3.78
C LEU A 144 -5.00 13.03 2.38
N GLU A 145 -4.00 13.66 1.75
CA GLU A 145 -4.11 14.18 0.40
C GLU A 145 -4.44 13.06 -0.60
N LEU A 146 -3.72 11.93 -0.54
CA LEU A 146 -4.02 10.77 -1.39
C LEU A 146 -5.43 10.21 -1.13
N VAL A 147 -5.83 10.13 0.15
CA VAL A 147 -7.19 9.69 0.53
C VAL A 147 -8.26 10.62 -0.05
N LEU A 148 -8.04 11.94 -0.03
CA LEU A 148 -8.98 12.91 -0.62
C LEU A 148 -9.09 12.73 -2.15
N ARG A 149 -7.99 12.44 -2.85
CA ARG A 149 -8.03 12.08 -4.28
C ARG A 149 -8.77 10.77 -4.52
N LEU A 150 -8.52 9.74 -3.73
CA LEU A 150 -9.18 8.44 -3.85
C LEU A 150 -10.70 8.53 -3.67
N ARG A 151 -11.17 9.35 -2.72
CA ARG A 151 -12.60 9.57 -2.46
C ARG A 151 -13.37 10.14 -3.65
N LYS A 152 -12.70 10.90 -4.52
CA LYS A 152 -13.31 11.43 -5.75
C LYS A 152 -13.55 10.33 -6.78
N VAL A 153 -12.84 9.20 -6.67
CA VAL A 153 -12.86 8.10 -7.63
C VAL A 153 -13.74 6.93 -7.15
N GLY A 154 -13.88 6.74 -5.84
CA GLY A 154 -14.76 5.71 -5.29
C GLY A 154 -14.71 5.57 -3.77
N ARG A 155 -15.24 4.46 -3.26
CA ARG A 155 -15.38 4.23 -1.82
C ARG A 155 -14.13 3.59 -1.23
N LEU A 156 -13.81 3.98 0.00
CA LEU A 156 -12.75 3.36 0.78
C LEU A 156 -13.35 2.31 1.71
N ALA A 157 -12.73 1.13 1.73
CA ALA A 157 -13.07 0.05 2.65
C ALA A 157 -12.39 0.27 4.02
N LEU A 158 -13.14 0.18 5.11
CA LEU A 158 -12.55 0.08 6.45
C LEU A 158 -12.66 -1.37 6.94
N LEU A 159 -11.51 -2.03 7.14
CA LEU A 159 -11.44 -3.40 7.66
C LEU A 159 -11.72 -3.42 9.16
N LYS A 160 -12.51 -4.41 9.61
CA LYS A 160 -12.93 -4.53 11.02
C LYS A 160 -11.77 -4.91 11.95
N THR A 161 -10.77 -5.62 11.45
CA THR A 161 -9.58 -5.94 12.24
C THR A 161 -8.68 -4.70 12.32
N PRO A 162 -8.14 -4.38 13.50
CA PRO A 162 -7.33 -3.18 13.64
C PRO A 162 -5.86 -3.42 13.27
N ALA A 163 -5.24 -2.39 12.72
CA ALA A 163 -3.79 -2.24 12.74
C ALA A 163 -3.39 -1.62 14.09
N LEU A 164 -2.37 -2.21 14.72
CA LEU A 164 -1.96 -1.89 16.08
C LEU A 164 -0.74 -0.98 16.05
N THR A 165 -0.90 0.27 16.47
CA THR A 165 0.16 1.29 16.48
C THR A 165 0.74 1.49 17.88
N SER A 166 2.04 1.75 17.95
CA SER A 166 2.76 1.97 19.21
C SER A 166 2.22 3.18 19.99
N ALA A 167 2.08 3.02 21.31
CA ALA A 167 1.67 4.10 22.20
C ALA A 167 2.81 5.06 22.59
N ARG A 168 4.06 4.76 22.18
CA ARG A 168 5.29 5.47 22.61
C ARG A 168 5.14 6.99 22.51
N ARG A 169 4.57 7.48 21.40
CA ARG A 169 4.38 8.91 21.16
C ARG A 169 3.45 9.58 22.18
N TRP A 170 2.29 8.97 22.45
CA TRP A 170 1.32 9.51 23.41
C TRP A 170 1.82 9.41 24.85
N GLN A 171 2.64 8.41 25.16
CA GLN A 171 3.27 8.25 26.46
C GLN A 171 4.35 9.32 26.72
N GLN A 172 5.13 9.68 25.69
CA GLN A 172 6.20 10.67 25.81
C GLN A 172 5.70 12.13 25.76
N LEU A 173 4.77 12.44 24.85
CA LEU A 173 4.33 13.82 24.61
C LEU A 173 3.02 14.18 25.32
N GLY A 174 2.38 13.21 25.96
CA GLY A 174 1.08 13.37 26.61
C GLY A 174 -0.07 13.19 25.62
N LEU A 175 -1.11 12.50 26.09
CA LEU A 175 -2.24 12.08 25.26
C LEU A 175 -3.04 13.27 24.71
N ALA A 176 -3.41 14.21 25.58
CA ALA A 176 -4.20 15.38 25.22
C ALA A 176 -3.43 16.30 24.26
N ARG A 177 -2.16 16.59 24.58
CA ARG A 177 -1.30 17.45 23.76
C ARG A 177 -1.11 16.89 22.35
N THR A 178 -0.74 15.62 22.23
CA THR A 178 -0.54 14.97 20.93
C THR A 178 -1.82 14.98 20.10
N THR A 179 -2.96 14.72 20.74
CA THR A 179 -4.27 14.74 20.07
C THR A 179 -4.63 16.13 19.60
N MET A 180 -4.51 17.16 20.45
CA MET A 180 -4.81 18.55 20.09
C MET A 180 -3.95 19.05 18.94
N VAL A 181 -2.63 18.81 18.98
CA VAL A 181 -1.72 19.20 17.89
C VAL A 181 -2.14 18.54 16.57
N ASN A 182 -2.46 17.25 16.59
CA ASN A 182 -2.95 16.56 15.39
C ASN A 182 -4.26 17.20 14.88
N GLN A 183 -5.22 17.53 15.77
CA GLN A 183 -6.48 18.18 15.35
C GLN A 183 -6.26 19.58 14.77
N ILE A 184 -5.36 20.37 15.37
CA ILE A 184 -5.04 21.72 14.89
C ILE A 184 -4.41 21.67 13.49
N ILE A 185 -3.51 20.71 13.25
CA ILE A 185 -2.88 20.53 11.94
C ILE A 185 -3.92 20.18 10.88
N LEU A 186 -4.85 19.28 11.21
CA LEU A 186 -5.93 18.89 10.31
C LEU A 186 -6.84 20.07 10.00
N LEU A 187 -7.25 20.81 11.03
CA LEU A 187 -8.08 22.01 10.85
C LEU A 187 -7.35 23.02 9.97
N GLY A 188 -6.06 23.27 10.23
CA GLY A 188 -5.23 24.14 9.42
C GLY A 188 -5.18 23.73 7.95
N PHE A 189 -5.01 22.43 7.69
CA PHE A 189 -5.02 21.89 6.33
C PHE A 189 -6.37 22.08 5.64
N PHE A 190 -7.49 21.81 6.33
CA PHE A 190 -8.83 22.04 5.78
C PHE A 190 -9.15 23.53 5.60
N CYS A 191 -8.53 24.42 6.37
CA CYS A 191 -8.58 25.87 6.19
C CYS A 191 -7.66 26.37 5.06
N GLY A 192 -6.97 25.48 4.33
CA GLY A 192 -6.10 25.83 3.21
C GLY A 192 -4.70 26.33 3.61
N LEU A 193 -4.26 26.09 4.85
CA LEU A 193 -2.87 26.38 5.23
C LEU A 193 -1.91 25.46 4.49
N ASN A 194 -0.80 26.05 4.04
CA ASN A 194 0.24 25.32 3.33
C ASN A 194 0.83 24.18 4.21
N PRO A 195 0.88 22.93 3.72
CA PRO A 195 1.46 21.78 4.43
C PRO A 195 2.88 22.00 4.98
N ASP A 196 3.72 22.77 4.29
CA ASP A 196 5.09 23.08 4.74
C ASP A 196 5.09 23.98 5.98
N ARG A 197 4.10 24.87 6.10
CA ARG A 197 3.91 25.68 7.31
C ARG A 197 3.43 24.81 8.47
N LEU A 198 2.49 23.89 8.21
CA LEU A 198 2.00 22.93 9.20
C LEU A 198 3.12 21.99 9.67
N ALA A 199 3.98 21.54 8.76
CA ALA A 199 5.14 20.71 9.07
C ALA A 199 6.14 21.44 9.97
N ARG A 200 6.39 22.73 9.73
CA ARG A 200 7.22 23.55 10.63
C ARG A 200 6.64 23.63 12.03
N TRP A 201 5.33 23.79 12.18
CA TRP A 201 4.70 23.78 13.50
C TRP A 201 4.75 22.40 14.17
N TYR A 202 4.62 21.34 13.38
CA TYR A 202 4.61 19.98 13.88
C TYR A 202 5.97 19.48 14.34
N TYR A 203 7.02 19.76 13.55
CA TYR A 203 8.38 19.29 13.80
C TYR A 203 9.25 20.33 14.52
N GLY A 204 8.99 21.62 14.30
CA GLY A 204 9.79 22.74 14.81
C GLY A 204 9.23 23.44 16.06
N GLY A 205 8.00 23.13 16.48
CA GLY A 205 7.34 23.79 17.61
C GLY A 205 6.59 25.08 17.20
N TRP A 206 5.88 25.65 18.16
CA TRP A 206 4.90 26.72 17.94
C TRP A 206 5.52 28.09 18.27
N GLU A 207 5.71 28.96 17.27
CA GLU A 207 6.03 30.38 17.50
C GLU A 207 4.75 31.23 17.38
N ILE A 208 4.26 31.76 18.51
CA ILE A 208 3.38 32.95 18.52
C ILE A 208 4.05 34.00 19.38
N ASN A 209 4.13 35.22 18.85
CA ASN A 209 4.29 36.48 19.58
C ASN A 209 5.21 36.40 20.82
N GLY A 210 6.51 36.19 20.59
CA GLY A 210 7.54 36.39 21.61
C GLY A 210 7.65 35.32 22.71
N GLY A 211 6.82 34.27 22.69
CA GLY A 211 6.91 33.14 23.61
C GLY A 211 7.46 31.90 22.92
N PHE A 212 8.76 31.64 23.07
CA PHE A 212 9.43 30.45 22.55
C PHE A 212 8.97 29.20 23.33
N LEU A 213 7.91 28.53 22.86
CA LEU A 213 7.50 27.20 23.35
C LEU A 213 8.25 26.11 22.56
N GLY A 214 9.58 26.15 22.61
CA GLY A 214 10.45 25.21 21.92
C GLY A 214 11.55 24.70 22.83
N LYS A 215 11.35 23.59 23.54
CA LYS A 215 12.53 22.83 23.98
C LYS A 215 13.15 22.19 22.74
N GLN A 216 14.19 22.81 22.20
CA GLN A 216 15.11 22.21 21.23
C GLN A 216 15.67 20.86 21.73
N GLU A 217 15.75 20.67 23.06
CA GLU A 217 16.09 19.41 23.71
C GLU A 217 15.08 18.27 23.45
N MET A 218 13.84 18.57 23.05
CA MET A 218 12.75 17.59 22.93
C MET A 218 12.79 16.83 21.61
N VAL A 219 13.24 17.47 20.52
CA VAL A 219 13.50 16.77 19.25
C VAL A 219 14.74 15.90 19.39
N GLN A 220 15.74 16.33 20.18
CA GLN A 220 16.90 15.50 20.52
C GLN A 220 16.59 14.36 21.49
N SER A 221 15.58 14.46 22.36
CA SER A 221 15.16 13.33 23.21
C SER A 221 14.16 12.38 22.53
N LEU A 222 13.44 12.85 21.50
CA LEU A 222 12.65 12.02 20.59
C LEU A 222 13.53 11.23 19.62
N ILE A 223 14.66 11.81 19.20
CA ILE A 223 15.77 11.15 18.50
C ILE A 223 16.72 10.61 19.58
N GLY A 224 16.29 9.56 20.29
CA GLY A 224 17.01 9.02 21.44
C GLY A 224 18.53 8.97 21.22
N ASP A 225 19.27 9.40 22.25
CA ASP A 225 20.71 9.28 22.38
C ASP A 225 21.12 7.80 22.38
N LYS A 226 21.10 7.21 21.18
CA LYS A 226 21.90 6.12 20.59
C LYS A 226 21.46 6.00 19.13
N GLY A 227 21.96 6.90 18.29
CA GLY A 227 21.85 6.82 16.84
C GLY A 227 20.52 7.35 16.31
N LYS A 228 20.56 8.60 15.84
CA LYS A 228 19.69 9.22 14.82
C LYS A 228 18.73 8.25 14.06
N GLU A 229 17.61 7.89 14.69
CA GLU A 229 16.43 7.29 14.06
C GLU A 229 15.68 8.41 13.30
N LYS A 230 15.76 8.39 11.97
CA LYS A 230 14.81 9.12 11.13
C LYS A 230 13.60 8.21 10.89
N PRO A 231 12.37 8.74 10.76
CA PRO A 231 11.21 7.90 10.49
C PRO A 231 11.37 7.18 9.14
N GLY A 232 11.76 5.91 9.19
CA GLY A 232 11.66 5.01 8.06
C GLY A 232 10.18 4.83 7.71
N THR A 233 9.82 5.03 6.44
CA THR A 233 8.47 4.75 5.96
C THR A 233 8.50 3.46 5.16
N PHE A 234 7.62 2.50 5.48
CA PHE A 234 7.60 1.19 4.83
C PHE A 234 6.52 1.15 3.74
N ALA A 235 6.90 0.69 2.55
CA ALA A 235 5.95 0.37 1.49
C ALA A 235 5.92 -1.16 1.37
N GLN A 236 4.83 -1.79 1.75
CA GLN A 236 4.66 -3.24 1.64
C GLN A 236 3.80 -3.54 0.44
N VAL A 237 4.19 -4.52 -0.36
CA VAL A 237 3.52 -4.76 -1.64
C VAL A 237 3.32 -6.25 -1.86
N TRP A 238 2.23 -6.63 -2.51
CA TRP A 238 1.79 -8.02 -2.62
C TRP A 238 1.61 -8.50 -4.06
N ARG A 239 2.14 -9.69 -4.38
CA ARG A 239 2.00 -10.35 -5.69
C ARG A 239 0.92 -11.44 -5.64
N GLY A 240 -0.18 -11.23 -6.36
CA GLY A 240 -1.22 -12.24 -6.55
C GLY A 240 -0.99 -13.15 -7.74
N LYS A 241 -0.75 -14.44 -7.49
CA LYS A 241 -1.14 -15.47 -8.44
C LYS A 241 -2.67 -15.53 -8.46
N GLY A 242 -3.25 -15.38 -9.64
CA GLY A 242 -4.69 -15.48 -9.83
C GLY A 242 -5.20 -16.84 -9.35
N ALA A 243 -6.32 -16.83 -8.66
CA ALA A 243 -7.11 -18.04 -8.44
C ALA A 243 -7.47 -18.59 -9.83
N GLY A 244 -6.87 -19.73 -10.16
CA GLY A 244 -7.34 -20.55 -11.27
C GLY A 244 -8.79 -20.91 -11.01
N HIS A 245 -9.69 -20.33 -11.80
CA HIS A 245 -10.97 -20.99 -12.06
C HIS A 245 -10.65 -22.18 -12.95
N GLN A 246 -10.66 -23.39 -12.38
CA GLN A 246 -11.17 -24.52 -13.13
C GLN A 246 -12.68 -24.32 -13.21
N GLY A 247 -13.11 -23.83 -14.36
CA GLY A 247 -14.51 -23.76 -14.76
C GLY A 247 -14.55 -24.17 -16.22
N VAL A 248 -14.95 -25.41 -16.46
CA VAL A 248 -15.40 -25.90 -17.75
C VAL A 248 -16.51 -24.96 -18.23
N GLY A 249 -16.30 -24.33 -19.38
CA GLY A 249 -17.20 -23.35 -19.94
C GLY A 249 -17.05 -23.33 -21.45
N ILE A 250 -17.87 -24.17 -22.09
CA ILE A 250 -18.13 -24.24 -23.52
C ILE A 250 -18.28 -22.81 -24.07
N ARG A 251 -17.44 -22.42 -25.03
CA ARG A 251 -17.63 -21.18 -25.79
C ARG A 251 -18.09 -21.54 -27.19
N GLN A 252 -19.40 -21.38 -27.39
CA GLN A 252 -20.00 -21.25 -28.70
C GLN A 252 -19.38 -20.08 -29.45
N GLN A 253 -19.13 -20.28 -30.74
CA GLN A 253 -18.75 -19.25 -31.70
C GLN A 253 -19.95 -18.30 -31.96
N PRO A 254 -19.70 -17.05 -32.35
CA PRO A 254 -20.60 -16.32 -33.23
C PRO A 254 -19.96 -16.06 -34.60
N GLY A 255 -20.58 -16.67 -35.61
CA GLY A 255 -20.86 -16.14 -36.95
C GLY A 255 -19.79 -15.32 -37.68
N GLN A 256 -19.19 -15.94 -38.69
CA GLN A 256 -18.88 -15.24 -39.94
C GLN A 256 -19.85 -15.72 -41.02
N HIS A 257 -20.60 -14.78 -41.59
CA HIS A 257 -21.29 -14.94 -42.86
C HIS A 257 -20.24 -15.03 -43.98
N HIS A 258 -20.29 -16.10 -44.76
CA HIS A 258 -20.09 -16.05 -46.20
C HIS A 258 -20.82 -17.24 -46.82
N GLU A 259 -21.86 -16.94 -47.59
CA GLU A 259 -22.45 -17.86 -48.56
C GLU A 259 -21.43 -18.10 -49.68
N GLU A 260 -21.27 -19.36 -50.09
CA GLU A 260 -21.34 -19.73 -51.51
C GLU A 260 -21.40 -21.26 -51.68
N HIS A 261 -22.48 -21.66 -52.35
CA HIS A 261 -22.78 -22.86 -53.14
C HIS A 261 -21.77 -24.02 -53.30
N GLY A 262 -22.33 -25.25 -53.31
CA GLY A 262 -21.99 -26.21 -54.38
C GLY A 262 -21.67 -27.65 -53.99
N ASN A 263 -22.71 -28.45 -53.70
CA ASN A 263 -22.99 -29.78 -54.25
C ASN A 263 -21.82 -30.68 -54.75
N ASN A 264 -21.56 -31.84 -54.12
CA ASN A 264 -21.74 -33.19 -54.74
C ASN A 264 -21.15 -34.37 -53.91
N HIS A 265 -22.03 -35.32 -53.61
CA HIS A 265 -21.95 -36.79 -53.84
C HIS A 265 -20.67 -37.66 -53.77
N ARG A 266 -20.91 -38.87 -53.21
CA ARG A 266 -20.29 -40.23 -53.40
C ARG A 266 -18.98 -40.50 -52.65
N ARG A 267 -18.82 -41.49 -51.76
CA ARG A 267 -19.12 -42.96 -51.69
C ARG A 267 -18.20 -43.84 -52.57
N LEU A 268 -17.45 -44.72 -51.87
CA LEU A 268 -16.87 -46.04 -52.24
C LEU A 268 -15.56 -46.17 -53.05
N GLU A 269 -14.58 -46.78 -52.36
CA GLU A 269 -13.86 -48.05 -52.67
C GLU A 269 -13.14 -48.35 -54.00
N GLN A 270 -11.95 -48.96 -53.82
CA GLN A 270 -11.21 -49.91 -54.69
C GLN A 270 -10.62 -49.36 -56.01
N THR A 271 -9.33 -49.47 -56.33
CA THR A 271 -8.57 -50.69 -56.69
C THR A 271 -7.10 -50.25 -56.93
N GLU A 272 -6.11 -50.91 -56.33
CA GLU A 272 -5.22 -51.90 -56.95
C GLU A 272 -4.19 -51.40 -58.00
N ASN A 273 -2.93 -51.57 -57.60
CA ASN A 273 -1.87 -52.31 -58.31
C ASN A 273 -0.86 -51.59 -59.23
N SER A 274 0.40 -52.00 -59.01
CA SER A 274 1.49 -52.22 -59.98
C SER A 274 2.72 -51.28 -59.96
N ALA A 275 3.74 -51.78 -59.24
CA ALA A 275 5.11 -52.03 -59.69
C ALA A 275 5.90 -50.95 -60.46
N ARG A 276 7.02 -50.49 -59.86
CA ARG A 276 8.42 -50.82 -60.28
C ARG A 276 9.45 -50.02 -59.44
N LYS A 277 10.43 -50.74 -58.86
CA LYS A 277 11.74 -50.20 -58.37
C LYS A 277 12.73 -50.08 -59.57
N PRO A 278 14.06 -49.88 -59.37
CA PRO A 278 14.76 -48.61 -59.11
C PRO A 278 15.91 -48.38 -60.12
N VAL A 279 16.43 -47.15 -60.30
CA VAL A 279 17.76 -46.95 -60.94
C VAL A 279 18.47 -45.74 -60.34
N LYS A 280 19.62 -45.99 -59.68
CA LYS A 280 20.71 -45.00 -59.49
C LYS A 280 21.49 -44.86 -60.79
N PRO A 281 22.19 -43.74 -60.99
CA PRO A 281 23.62 -43.89 -61.24
C PRO A 281 24.49 -42.91 -60.45
N THR A 282 25.71 -43.38 -60.19
CA THR A 282 26.89 -42.70 -59.68
C THR A 282 27.73 -42.11 -60.82
N LYS A 283 28.64 -41.20 -60.42
CA LYS A 283 29.78 -40.55 -61.12
C LYS A 283 29.40 -39.18 -61.68
N GLU A 284 30.12 -38.09 -61.37
CA GLU A 284 31.54 -37.91 -61.03
C GLU A 284 31.79 -37.27 -59.66
#